data_AF-A0A087LPC9-F1
#
_entry.id   AF-A0A087LPC9-F1
#
_cell.length_a   1.000
_cell.length_b   1.000
_cell.length_c   1.000
_cell.angle_alpha   90.00
_cell.angle_beta   90.00
_cell.angle_gamma   90.00
#
_symmetry.space_group_name_H-M   'P 1'
#
loop_
_entity.id
_entity.type
_entity.pdbx_description
1 polymer ?
#
loop_
_entity_poly.entity_id
_entity_poly.type
_entity_poly.pdbx_seq_one_letter_code
_entity_poly.pdbx_strand_id
1 'polypeptide(L)'
;MTGTPRHFLNLLDFTPEELRTMLALASELKALLKAGERPLLLKDKVLAMIFERQSTRTRVSFDVGMRQLGGETLMLTGQEMQLSREETLADTARVMSRYVDAI
;
A
#
# COMPACT_ATOMS: atom_id res chain seq x y z
N MET A 1 11.00 -6.35 13.75
CA MET A 1 11.49 -6.08 12.39
C MET A 1 12.34 -4.82 12.45
N THR A 2 13.66 -4.93 12.35
CA THR A 2 14.64 -3.85 12.63
C THR A 2 15.48 -3.53 11.40
N GLY A 3 14.82 -3.25 10.27
CA GLY A 3 15.46 -2.77 9.05
C GLY A 3 14.74 -1.52 8.54
N THR A 4 15.49 -0.60 7.94
CA THR A 4 14.91 0.55 7.24
C THR A 4 13.96 0.03 6.14
N PRO A 5 12.69 0.48 6.10
CA PRO A 5 11.76 0.06 5.05
C PRO A 5 12.28 0.50 3.68
N ARG A 6 12.13 -0.38 2.67
CA ARG A 6 12.43 -0.04 1.28
C ARG A 6 11.18 0.52 0.62
N HIS A 7 11.22 1.79 0.22
CA HIS A 7 10.10 2.46 -0.44
C HIS A 7 10.10 2.18 -1.96
N PHE A 8 8.91 2.16 -2.56
CA PHE A 8 8.72 2.09 -4.02
C PHE A 8 8.25 3.47 -4.50
N LEU A 9 9.20 4.36 -4.81
CA LEU A 9 8.90 5.74 -5.21
C LEU A 9 9.13 5.96 -6.71
N ASN A 10 10.18 5.37 -7.25
CA ASN A 10 10.51 5.44 -8.66
C ASN A 10 10.89 4.05 -9.20
N LEU A 11 10.49 3.75 -10.44
CA LEU A 11 10.91 2.51 -11.12
C LEU A 11 12.43 2.42 -11.27
N LEU A 12 13.11 3.57 -11.36
CA LEU A 12 14.57 3.65 -11.46
C LEU A 12 15.31 3.27 -10.17
N ASP A 13 14.61 3.15 -9.04
CA ASP A 13 15.18 2.68 -7.76
C ASP A 13 15.34 1.14 -7.71
N PHE A 14 14.95 0.45 -8.79
CA PHE A 14 14.93 -1.00 -8.90
C PHE A 14 15.69 -1.48 -10.13
N THR A 15 16.36 -2.61 -9.99
CA THR A 15 16.98 -3.32 -11.11
C THR A 15 15.91 -3.97 -11.99
N PRO A 16 16.18 -4.20 -13.28
CA PRO A 16 15.28 -4.94 -14.16
C PRO A 16 14.91 -6.32 -13.59
N GLU A 17 15.83 -6.99 -12.92
CA GLU A 17 15.63 -8.29 -12.29
C GLU A 17 14.61 -8.21 -11.15
N GLU A 18 14.74 -7.22 -10.25
CA GLU A 18 13.78 -7.00 -9.16
C GLU A 18 12.37 -6.73 -9.68
N LEU A 19 12.24 -5.89 -10.71
CA LEU A 19 10.95 -5.60 -11.34
C LEU A 19 10.35 -6.86 -11.99
N ARG A 20 11.16 -7.69 -12.64
CA ARG A 20 10.70 -8.99 -13.19
C ARG A 20 10.23 -9.93 -12.08
N THR A 21 10.91 -9.96 -10.93
CA THR A 21 10.46 -10.74 -9.77
C THR A 21 9.11 -10.27 -9.26
N MET A 22 8.87 -8.96 -9.18
CA MET A 22 7.56 -8.41 -8.79
C MET A 22 6.45 -8.81 -9.76
N LEU A 23 6.73 -8.78 -11.07
CA LEU A 23 5.77 -9.19 -12.10
C LEU A 23 5.49 -10.70 -12.08
N ALA A 24 6.51 -11.52 -11.81
CA ALA A 24 6.34 -12.96 -11.63
C ALA A 24 5.44 -13.27 -10.42
N LEU A 25 5.71 -12.65 -9.27
CA LEU A 25 4.88 -12.76 -8.07
C LEU A 25 3.43 -12.31 -8.33
N ALA A 26 3.23 -11.19 -9.03
CA ALA A 26 1.89 -10.73 -9.39
C ALA A 26 1.13 -11.75 -10.26
N SER A 27 1.84 -12.45 -11.15
CA SER A 27 1.26 -13.49 -12.02
C SER A 27 0.88 -14.74 -11.23
N GLU A 28 1.72 -15.14 -10.27
CA GLU A 28 1.45 -16.25 -9.35
C GLU A 28 0.23 -15.98 -8.47
N LEU A 29 0.19 -14.82 -7.80
CA LEU A 29 -0.93 -14.44 -6.93
C LEU A 29 -2.25 -14.36 -7.72
N LYS A 30 -2.20 -13.91 -8.98
CA LYS A 30 -3.36 -13.91 -9.87
C LYS A 30 -3.83 -15.33 -10.22
N ALA A 31 -2.90 -16.27 -10.40
CA ALA A 31 -3.23 -17.67 -10.67
C ALA A 31 -3.88 -18.34 -9.44
N LEU A 32 -3.33 -18.11 -8.24
CA LEU A 32 -3.91 -18.58 -6.98
C LEU A 32 -5.33 -18.05 -6.78
N LEU A 33 -5.53 -16.75 -6.97
CA LEU A 33 -6.85 -16.14 -6.88
C LEU A 33 -7.87 -16.79 -7.83
N LYS A 34 -7.45 -17.11 -9.06
CA LYS A 34 -8.29 -17.79 -10.05
C LYS A 34 -8.61 -19.24 -9.65
N ALA A 35 -7.71 -19.91 -8.94
CA ALA A 35 -7.93 -21.23 -8.36
C ALA A 35 -8.82 -21.20 -7.11
N GLY A 36 -9.21 -20.01 -6.62
CA GLY A 36 -9.96 -19.84 -5.38
C GLY A 36 -9.09 -19.81 -4.12
N GLU A 37 -7.77 -19.82 -4.28
CA GLU A 37 -6.80 -19.78 -3.20
C GLU A 37 -6.46 -18.33 -2.85
N ARG A 38 -6.53 -17.99 -1.56
CA ARG A 38 -6.28 -16.63 -1.06
C ARG A 38 -5.35 -16.69 0.15
N PRO A 39 -4.03 -16.81 -0.07
CA PRO A 39 -3.08 -16.80 1.03
C PRO A 39 -3.13 -15.44 1.75
N LEU A 40 -3.25 -15.48 3.07
CA LEU A 40 -3.34 -14.28 3.92
C LEU A 40 -1.93 -13.71 4.21
N LEU A 41 -1.18 -13.38 3.15
CA LEU A 41 0.22 -12.95 3.23
C LEU A 41 0.40 -11.64 4.02
N LEU A 42 -0.64 -10.81 4.06
CA LEU A 42 -0.68 -9.52 4.73
C LEU A 42 -1.71 -9.51 5.86
N LYS A 43 -1.95 -10.67 6.48
CA LYS A 43 -2.87 -10.78 7.61
C LYS A 43 -2.50 -9.78 8.71
N ASP A 44 -3.51 -9.07 9.21
CA ASP A 44 -3.38 -8.09 10.30
C ASP A 44 -2.47 -6.89 9.96
N LYS A 45 -2.19 -6.66 8.67
CA LYS A 45 -1.43 -5.51 8.16
C LYS A 45 -2.35 -4.40 7.70
N VAL A 46 -2.00 -3.16 8.02
CA VAL A 46 -2.78 -1.98 7.66
C VAL A 46 -2.04 -1.15 6.60
N LEU A 47 -2.70 -0.90 5.47
CA LEU A 47 -2.26 0.04 4.43
C LEU A 47 -3.05 1.35 4.57
N ALA A 48 -2.36 2.45 4.90
CA ALA A 48 -2.92 3.77 4.70
C ALA A 48 -2.80 4.18 3.23
N MET A 49 -3.85 4.78 2.67
CA MET A 49 -3.85 5.32 1.32
C MET A 49 -4.19 6.80 1.36
N ILE A 50 -3.22 7.63 0.98
CA ILE A 50 -3.36 9.09 0.96
C ILE A 50 -3.53 9.58 -0.48
N PHE A 51 -4.68 10.21 -0.78
CA PHE A 51 -4.96 10.75 -2.11
C PHE A 51 -5.26 12.26 -2.06
N GLU A 52 -4.33 13.08 -2.55
CA GLU A 52 -4.58 14.52 -2.77
C GLU A 52 -5.60 14.77 -3.88
N ARG A 53 -5.55 13.93 -4.93
CA ARG A 53 -6.49 13.96 -6.05
C ARG A 53 -7.20 12.62 -6.15
N GLN A 54 -8.48 12.65 -6.46
CA GLN A 54 -9.27 11.42 -6.61
C GLN A 54 -8.72 10.54 -7.74
N SER A 55 -8.41 9.28 -7.42
CA SER A 55 -8.02 8.26 -8.40
C SER A 55 -8.78 6.95 -8.12
N THR A 56 -9.87 6.73 -8.86
CA THR A 56 -10.75 5.56 -8.65
C THR A 56 -10.03 4.24 -8.91
N ARG A 57 -9.27 4.14 -10.00
CA ARG A 57 -8.60 2.88 -10.38
C ARG A 57 -7.53 2.49 -9.37
N THR A 58 -6.67 3.44 -8.99
CA THR A 58 -5.61 3.19 -8.00
C THR A 58 -6.20 2.84 -6.64
N ARG A 59 -7.18 3.62 -6.15
CA ARG A 59 -7.83 3.33 -4.87
C ARG A 59 -8.42 1.93 -4.83
N VAL A 60 -9.23 1.59 -5.84
CA VAL A 60 -9.92 0.28 -5.86
C VAL A 60 -8.91 -0.86 -6.00
N SER A 61 -7.86 -0.72 -6.82
CA SER A 61 -6.86 -1.78 -6.98
C SER A 61 -6.06 -2.04 -5.72
N PHE A 62 -5.63 -0.99 -5.00
CA PHE A 62 -4.89 -1.13 -3.75
C PHE A 62 -5.79 -1.65 -2.63
N ASP A 63 -7.01 -1.13 -2.50
CA ASP A 63 -7.97 -1.56 -1.49
C ASP A 63 -8.29 -3.06 -1.61
N VAL A 64 -8.71 -3.48 -2.81
CA VAL A 64 -9.06 -4.87 -3.08
C VAL A 64 -7.83 -5.77 -3.01
N GLY A 65 -6.67 -5.32 -3.52
CA GLY A 65 -5.42 -6.08 -3.47
C GLY A 65 -4.96 -6.38 -2.04
N MET A 66 -4.99 -5.37 -1.15
CA MET A 66 -4.63 -5.54 0.25
C MET A 66 -5.57 -6.53 0.96
N ARG A 67 -6.89 -6.37 0.75
CA ARG A 67 -7.91 -7.24 1.35
C ARG A 67 -7.85 -8.68 0.83
N GLN A 68 -7.53 -8.87 -0.44
CA GLN A 68 -7.32 -10.22 -1.01
C GLN A 68 -6.16 -10.96 -0.35
N LEU A 69 -5.17 -10.23 0.17
CA LEU A 69 -4.02 -10.76 0.90
C LEU A 69 -4.25 -10.81 2.42
N GLY A 70 -5.47 -10.53 2.90
CA GLY A 70 -5.84 -10.60 4.32
C GLY A 70 -5.54 -9.33 5.12
N GLY A 71 -5.13 -8.24 4.46
CA GLY A 71 -4.85 -6.96 5.10
C GLY A 71 -6.05 -6.02 5.15
N GLU A 72 -5.89 -4.95 5.89
CA GLU A 72 -6.86 -3.88 6.09
C GLU A 72 -6.38 -2.58 5.45
N THR A 73 -7.33 -1.69 5.15
CA THR A 73 -7.07 -0.45 4.41
C THR A 73 -7.69 0.74 5.12
N LEU A 74 -6.94 1.84 5.20
CA LEU A 74 -7.40 3.13 5.70
C LEU A 74 -7.26 4.15 4.59
N MET A 75 -8.36 4.77 4.15
CA MET A 75 -8.32 5.81 3.14
C MET A 75 -8.34 7.19 3.80
N LEU A 76 -7.44 8.06 3.35
CA LEU A 76 -7.41 9.47 3.72
C LEU A 76 -7.44 10.32 2.45
N THR A 77 -8.36 11.28 2.43
CA THR A 77 -8.52 12.26 1.35
C THR A 77 -7.82 13.56 1.69
N GLY A 78 -7.42 14.31 0.66
CA GLY A 78 -6.91 15.67 0.83
C GLY A 78 -7.87 16.58 1.62
N GLN A 79 -9.19 16.38 1.54
CA GLN A 79 -10.16 17.15 2.32
C GLN A 79 -10.07 16.82 3.82
N GLU A 80 -9.93 15.55 4.19
CA GLU A 80 -9.76 15.12 5.59
C GLU A 80 -8.44 15.63 6.17
N MET A 81 -7.36 15.59 5.38
CA MET A 81 -6.04 16.11 5.80
C MET A 81 -5.96 17.64 5.83
N GLN A 82 -6.76 18.34 5.02
CA GLN A 82 -6.84 19.80 5.04
C GLN A 82 -7.68 20.34 6.20
N LEU A 83 -8.55 19.53 6.79
CA LEU A 83 -9.24 19.89 8.05
C LEU A 83 -8.24 19.94 9.22
N SER A 84 -7.13 19.20 9.15
CA SER A 84 -6.00 19.24 10.08
C SER A 84 -4.96 20.33 9.74
N ARG A 85 -5.41 21.58 9.50
CA ARG A 85 -4.55 22.73 9.10
C ARG A 85 -3.35 23.01 10.02
N GLU A 86 -3.35 22.47 11.24
CA GLU A 86 -2.34 22.73 12.26
C GLU A 86 -1.13 21.77 12.19
N GLU A 87 -1.14 20.75 11.32
CA GLU A 87 -0.04 19.79 11.17
C GLU A 87 0.62 19.82 9.79
N THR A 88 1.94 19.61 9.75
CA THR A 88 2.66 19.44 8.48
C THR A 88 2.47 18.03 7.93
N LEU A 89 2.52 17.85 6.60
CA LEU A 89 2.47 16.53 5.96
C LEU A 89 3.53 15.56 6.54
N ALA A 90 4.72 16.08 6.86
CA ALA A 90 5.79 15.30 7.45
C ALA A 90 5.46 14.82 8.88
N ASP A 91 4.81 15.67 9.69
CA ASP A 91 4.39 15.30 11.04
C ASP A 91 3.26 14.27 11.00
N THR A 92 2.24 14.50 10.16
CA THR A 92 1.15 13.54 9.94
C THR A 92 1.69 12.19 9.46
N ALA A 93 2.62 12.18 8.49
CA ALA A 93 3.24 10.95 8.03
C ALA A 93 4.00 10.21 9.15
N ARG A 94 4.79 10.92 9.97
CA ARG A 94 5.53 10.31 11.11
C ARG A 94 4.60 9.72 12.16
N VAL A 95 3.48 10.38 12.45
CA VAL A 95 2.49 9.88 13.41
C VAL A 95 1.81 8.64 12.82
N MET A 96 1.35 8.72 11.58
CA MET A 96 0.69 7.61 10.89
C MET A 96 1.58 6.36 10.79
N SER A 97 2.86 6.51 10.47
CA SER A 97 3.81 5.40 10.36
C SER A 97 3.99 4.59 11.65
N ARG A 98 3.46 5.05 12.79
CA ARG A 98 3.44 4.28 14.06
C ARG A 98 2.22 3.35 14.19
N TYR A 99 1.18 3.60 13.41
CA TYR A 99 -0.10 2.89 13.49
C TYR A 99 -0.35 1.96 12.30
N VAL A 100 0.25 2.25 11.15
CA VAL A 100 0.07 1.48 9.91
C VAL A 100 1.36 0.81 9.48
N ASP A 101 1.25 -0.29 8.76
CA ASP A 101 2.39 -1.05 8.25
C ASP A 101 2.91 -0.50 6.91
N ALA A 102 2.07 0.20 6.15
CA ALA A 102 2.42 0.81 4.87
C ALA A 102 1.61 2.10 4.61
N ILE A 103 2.18 3.00 3.80
CA ILE A 103 1.58 4.24 3.28
C ILE A 103 1.79 4.28 1.77
#